data_AF-A0A6A5YSB3-F1
#
_entry.id   AF-A0A6A5YSB3-F1
#
_cell.length_a   1.000
_cell.length_b   1.000
_cell.length_c   1.000
_cell.angle_alpha   90.00
_cell.angle_beta   90.00
_cell.angle_gamma   90.00
#
_symmetry.space_group_name_H-M   'P 1'
#
loop_
_entity.id
_entity.type
_entity.pdbx_description
1 polymer ?
#
loop_
_entity_poly.entity_id
_entity_poly.type
_entity_poly.pdbx_seq_one_letter_code
_entity_poly.pdbx_strand_id
1 'polypeptide(L)'
;MAERRKSAHSANQPGLSRLNPAFRQSPSPTNQYSSQLNAPQPDRHSSPYMTTGSSSENSALASSSDFRPSSGLLSDLVLHEPLEPISRREIELLKKSINKDQKRQVPVTLPAPSSIYDAARAKVQLVDFDYANILRTYGYVAMIDAAYSESRKAGHPFHQDPDDQLADLEFWRYHGLNILASTPRKILESVLTGDLPNKTSSEGSPDEELLHYFDQEDEQPKSSWRARQDASFAPCAYVRYLVDSSGKTLTGNELRLVVQRMREYVSGDPQFDQQNAKIDNESRHGQHTTAEDIRAGHHYHLDGTESRVQIILATCFAIEVYLDTLLKKPLDAEAPLPRPVCCFGYAAKGRHRLEQHTLGNTSFISALILGICKREFRANGVPIFSMKGLVICYFINWLECKLGEELFSRIGGSYYYTGTGLNVAPAGLSNASGNLGQHTHNEANDKWQQCVEFRYKYGDYVPQLRKELKEQLPVYQQLKEAGPSRRDQKQQLKAEIKSLSESNLKLKDEVAAAYGEMQAEHRAAIEAIPEEQSELRRGLESHFLTVETEFKGKAKDIFGEDWSVPSNPGNSCAGYLGDQCPTVGQASIDANGKLP
;
A
#
# COMPACT_ATOMS: atom_id res chain seq x y z
N MET A 1 -66.95 13.22 -27.18
CA MET A 1 -66.03 13.15 -26.02
C MET A 1 -64.90 14.13 -26.32
N ALA A 2 -64.85 15.38 -25.83
CA ALA A 2 -65.40 15.97 -24.60
C ALA A 2 -64.89 15.19 -23.36
N GLU A 3 -64.17 15.76 -22.40
CA GLU A 3 -64.05 17.16 -21.93
C GLU A 3 -62.57 17.48 -21.48
N ARG A 4 -62.05 18.73 -21.54
CA ARG A 4 -61.99 19.77 -20.46
C ARG A 4 -61.50 19.21 -19.09
N ARG A 5 -60.74 19.87 -18.21
CA ARG A 5 -60.27 21.27 -17.92
C ARG A 5 -59.10 21.14 -16.89
N LYS A 6 -58.35 22.15 -16.40
CA LYS A 6 -58.33 23.62 -16.51
C LYS A 6 -56.89 24.14 -16.26
N SER A 7 -56.61 25.38 -16.67
CA SER A 7 -55.49 26.23 -16.25
C SER A 7 -55.77 27.03 -14.96
N ALA A 8 -54.73 27.52 -14.27
CA ALA A 8 -54.75 28.82 -13.58
C ALA A 8 -53.34 29.39 -13.31
N HIS A 9 -53.04 30.57 -13.88
CA HIS A 9 -52.08 31.52 -13.32
C HIS A 9 -52.74 32.36 -12.22
N SER A 10 -51.94 32.92 -11.29
CA SER A 10 -52.09 34.33 -10.89
C SER A 10 -50.78 34.86 -10.30
N ALA A 11 -50.59 36.18 -10.35
CA ALA A 11 -49.36 36.88 -9.97
C ALA A 11 -49.61 38.02 -8.97
N ASN A 12 -48.51 38.67 -8.57
CA ASN A 12 -48.38 40.00 -7.93
C ASN A 12 -48.60 40.14 -6.40
N GLN A 13 -47.46 40.26 -5.68
CA GLN A 13 -46.93 41.47 -4.97
C GLN A 13 -47.79 42.25 -3.94
N PRO A 14 -47.19 43.12 -3.08
CA PRO A 14 -45.81 43.19 -2.56
C PRO A 14 -45.74 43.39 -1.01
N GLY A 15 -44.54 43.42 -0.42
CA GLY A 15 -44.36 43.79 1.00
C GLY A 15 -42.92 44.21 1.34
N LEU A 16 -42.71 45.50 1.57
CA LEU A 16 -41.43 46.08 2.02
C LEU A 16 -41.23 45.94 3.53
N SER A 17 -40.00 45.64 3.96
CA SER A 17 -39.47 46.09 5.26
C SER A 17 -37.95 46.19 5.21
N ARG A 18 -37.42 47.34 5.63
CA ARG A 18 -35.97 47.64 5.69
C ARG A 18 -35.40 47.14 7.03
N LEU A 19 -34.11 46.80 7.08
CA LEU A 19 -33.12 47.48 7.93
C LEU A 19 -31.66 47.00 7.70
N ASN A 20 -30.78 48.01 7.58
CA ASN A 20 -29.32 48.12 7.47
C ASN A 20 -28.33 46.93 7.55
N PRO A 21 -27.15 47.09 6.87
CA PRO A 21 -25.98 46.22 7.00
C PRO A 21 -24.99 46.68 8.09
N ALA A 22 -24.12 45.77 8.54
CA ALA A 22 -22.90 46.10 9.25
C ALA A 22 -21.74 45.21 8.79
N PHE A 23 -20.88 45.73 7.91
CA PHE A 23 -19.60 45.12 7.59
C PHE A 23 -18.69 45.12 8.84
N ARG A 24 -18.07 43.98 9.15
CA ARG A 24 -16.80 43.94 9.90
C ARG A 24 -15.73 43.28 9.04
N GLN A 25 -14.76 44.08 8.63
CA GLN A 25 -13.49 43.57 8.13
C GLN A 25 -12.65 43.13 9.33
N SER A 26 -12.12 41.92 9.30
CA SER A 26 -11.12 41.44 10.27
C SER A 26 -9.71 41.66 9.68
N PRO A 27 -8.78 42.33 10.38
CA PRO A 27 -7.45 42.62 9.85
C PRO A 27 -6.51 41.40 9.94
N SER A 28 -5.59 41.29 8.97
CA SER A 28 -4.49 40.33 9.00
C SER A 28 -3.47 40.67 10.09
N PRO A 29 -2.88 39.69 10.80
CA PRO A 29 -1.81 39.94 11.76
C PRO A 29 -0.44 40.02 11.06
N THR A 30 0.18 41.19 11.10
CA THR A 30 1.58 41.41 10.73
C THR A 30 2.49 40.91 11.86
N ASN A 31 3.36 39.93 11.59
CA ASN A 31 4.37 39.50 12.57
C ASN A 31 5.61 40.40 12.53
N GLN A 32 5.73 41.27 13.52
CA GLN A 32 7.00 41.81 14.00
C GLN A 32 7.01 41.71 15.52
N TYR A 33 8.02 41.03 16.10
CA TYR A 33 9.01 41.64 16.99
C TYR A 33 10.03 40.59 17.45
N SER A 34 11.30 40.98 17.42
CA SER A 34 12.36 40.34 18.22
C SER A 34 12.63 41.21 19.44
N SER A 35 12.74 40.62 20.63
CA SER A 35 13.63 41.12 21.69
C SER A 35 13.82 40.09 22.80
N GLN A 36 14.92 40.27 23.53
CA GLN A 36 15.41 39.41 24.61
C GLN A 36 14.69 39.76 25.93
N LEU A 37 14.72 38.86 26.93
CA LEU A 37 15.43 39.12 28.21
C LEU A 37 15.30 37.97 29.24
N ASN A 38 16.44 37.72 29.88
CA ASN A 38 16.73 37.07 31.17
C ASN A 38 15.57 36.58 32.07
N ALA A 39 15.69 35.32 32.53
CA ALA A 39 14.95 34.79 33.69
C ALA A 39 15.83 34.82 34.96
N PRO A 40 15.29 35.25 36.12
CA PRO A 40 15.89 35.00 37.44
C PRO A 40 15.43 33.66 38.02
N GLN A 41 16.29 33.00 38.80
CA GLN A 41 15.86 31.93 39.71
C GLN A 41 15.14 32.50 40.94
N PRO A 42 14.24 31.73 41.57
CA PRO A 42 13.91 31.90 42.98
C PRO A 42 14.36 30.70 43.85
N ASP A 43 14.52 31.01 45.13
CA ASP A 43 15.24 30.21 46.13
C ASP A 43 14.48 29.04 46.76
N ARG A 44 15.26 28.22 47.47
CA ARG A 44 14.80 27.22 48.45
C ARG A 44 14.09 27.89 49.63
N HIS A 45 12.96 27.34 50.08
CA HIS A 45 12.55 27.39 51.49
C HIS A 45 11.86 26.11 51.94
N SER A 46 11.71 25.97 53.26
CA SER A 46 11.65 24.69 53.97
C SER A 46 10.22 24.27 54.38
N SER A 47 10.07 22.97 54.72
CA SER A 47 9.16 22.31 55.70
C SER A 47 8.21 23.20 56.56
N PRO A 48 7.02 22.70 56.98
CA PRO A 48 6.93 21.42 57.70
C PRO A 48 5.64 20.56 57.58
N TYR A 49 5.71 19.40 58.26
CA TYR A 49 4.66 18.43 58.62
C TYR A 49 3.24 18.97 58.87
N MET A 50 2.25 18.17 58.43
CA MET A 50 0.99 17.94 59.16
C MET A 50 0.52 16.48 58.96
N THR A 51 0.02 15.87 60.04
CA THR A 51 -0.55 14.52 60.09
C THR A 51 -2.08 14.51 59.93
N THR A 52 -2.66 13.31 59.86
CA THR A 52 -4.10 12.96 59.66
C THR A 52 -4.54 12.84 58.20
N GLY A 53 -5.46 11.94 57.83
CA GLY A 53 -6.23 10.99 58.65
C GLY A 53 -6.66 9.75 57.85
N SER A 54 -7.14 8.74 58.58
CA SER A 54 -7.58 7.45 58.03
C SER A 54 -8.98 7.52 57.43
N SER A 55 -9.17 6.96 56.23
CA SER A 55 -10.45 6.42 55.78
C SER A 55 -10.20 5.16 54.95
N SER A 56 -10.41 4.01 55.58
CA SER A 56 -10.56 2.71 54.92
C SER A 56 -11.87 2.65 54.15
N GLU A 57 -11.89 2.11 52.93
CA GLU A 57 -12.94 1.20 52.44
C GLU A 57 -12.60 0.61 51.05
N ASN A 58 -13.29 -0.47 50.68
CA ASN A 58 -13.28 -1.15 49.39
C ASN A 58 -12.02 -1.95 48.99
N SER A 59 -11.66 -2.92 49.84
CA SER A 59 -10.97 -4.15 49.41
C SER A 59 -11.98 -5.26 49.09
N ALA A 60 -12.35 -5.43 47.82
CA ALA A 60 -13.02 -6.64 47.35
C ALA A 60 -12.89 -6.80 45.81
N LEU A 61 -11.91 -7.59 45.34
CA LEU A 61 -12.00 -8.38 44.10
C LEU A 61 -10.79 -9.31 43.89
N ALA A 62 -11.09 -10.53 43.43
CA ALA A 62 -10.19 -11.48 42.74
C ALA A 62 -8.98 -12.08 43.49
N SER A 63 -9.25 -13.03 44.39
CA SER A 63 -8.36 -14.19 44.57
C SER A 63 -8.63 -15.23 43.46
N SER A 64 -7.89 -15.16 42.35
CA SER A 64 -7.87 -16.21 41.32
C SER A 64 -6.45 -16.75 41.08
N SER A 65 -5.87 -17.29 42.14
CA SER A 65 -4.68 -18.14 42.04
C SER A 65 -5.05 -19.48 41.42
N ASP A 66 -5.06 -19.57 40.10
CA ASP A 66 -4.77 -20.80 39.33
C ASP A 66 -4.61 -20.51 37.84
N PHE A 67 -3.45 -19.97 37.47
CA PHE A 67 -2.92 -20.08 36.10
C PHE A 67 -1.39 -20.05 36.13
N ARG A 68 -0.76 -21.24 36.23
CA ARG A 68 0.67 -21.41 35.96
C ARG A 68 0.85 -21.66 34.46
N PRO A 69 1.37 -20.71 33.66
CA PRO A 69 1.84 -21.04 32.31
C PRO A 69 3.00 -22.02 32.40
N SER A 70 3.09 -22.95 31.44
CA SER A 70 4.17 -23.93 31.37
C SER A 70 5.53 -23.25 31.23
N SER A 71 6.44 -23.56 32.16
CA SER A 71 7.74 -22.89 32.33
C SER A 71 8.80 -23.37 31.33
N GLY A 72 8.57 -23.16 30.03
CA GLY A 72 9.44 -23.65 28.95
C GLY A 72 9.95 -22.61 27.94
N LEU A 73 9.56 -21.32 28.05
CA LEU A 73 9.80 -20.30 27.00
C LEU A 73 10.22 -18.91 27.52
N LEU A 74 10.68 -18.80 28.77
CA LEU A 74 10.96 -17.49 29.41
C LEU A 74 12.30 -17.39 30.18
N SER A 75 13.20 -18.37 30.05
CA SER A 75 14.50 -18.35 30.76
C SER A 75 15.65 -17.70 29.99
N ASP A 76 15.59 -17.66 28.66
CA ASP A 76 16.78 -17.44 27.82
C ASP A 76 16.76 -16.07 27.14
N LEU A 77 16.78 -15.01 27.96
CA LEU A 77 17.05 -13.64 27.51
C LEU A 77 18.56 -13.45 27.30
N VAL A 78 19.03 -13.81 26.09
CA VAL A 78 20.43 -13.61 25.69
C VAL A 78 20.72 -12.10 25.57
N LEU A 79 21.74 -11.65 26.32
CA LEU A 79 22.24 -10.28 26.27
C LEU A 79 23.07 -10.07 24.99
N HIS A 80 22.57 -9.26 24.06
CA HIS A 80 23.34 -8.82 22.90
C HIS A 80 24.43 -7.80 23.29
N GLU A 81 25.59 -7.88 22.65
CA GLU A 81 26.70 -6.96 22.84
C GLU A 81 26.35 -5.52 22.41
N PRO A 82 26.95 -4.49 23.06
CA PRO A 82 26.68 -3.09 22.72
C PRO A 82 27.28 -2.73 21.35
N LEU A 83 26.42 -2.27 20.43
CA LEU A 83 26.84 -1.71 19.14
C LEU A 83 27.62 -0.40 19.33
N GLU A 84 28.68 -0.20 18.52
CA GLU A 84 29.51 1.00 18.60
C GLU A 84 28.73 2.29 18.27
N PRO A 85 29.03 3.41 18.95
CA PRO A 85 28.36 4.68 18.72
C PRO A 85 28.76 5.32 17.38
N ILE A 86 27.75 5.80 16.64
CA ILE A 86 27.91 6.52 15.36
C ILE A 86 28.98 7.61 15.48
N SER A 87 29.98 7.55 14.61
CA SER A 87 31.16 8.40 14.67
C SER A 87 30.86 9.87 14.35
N ARG A 88 31.67 10.79 14.89
CA ARG A 88 31.62 12.22 14.52
C ARG A 88 31.77 12.43 13.00
N ARG A 89 32.45 11.52 12.31
CA ARG A 89 32.65 11.51 10.85
C ARG A 89 31.34 11.27 10.10
N GLU A 90 30.48 10.37 10.57
CA GLU A 90 29.15 10.13 9.98
C GLU A 90 28.20 11.30 10.22
N ILE A 91 28.28 11.95 11.39
CA ILE A 91 27.52 13.18 11.67
C ILE A 91 27.95 14.32 10.74
N GLU A 92 29.25 14.46 10.43
CA GLU A 92 29.71 15.42 9.43
C GLU A 92 29.28 15.06 7.99
N LEU A 93 29.24 13.78 7.65
CA LEU A 93 28.75 13.30 6.35
C LEU A 93 27.25 13.60 6.18
N LEU A 94 26.44 13.43 7.22
CA LEU A 94 25.02 13.83 7.25
C LEU A 94 24.86 15.35 7.13
N LYS A 95 25.66 16.15 7.83
CA LYS A 95 25.64 17.62 7.66
C LYS A 95 26.06 18.06 6.25
N LYS A 96 27.02 17.37 5.64
CA LYS A 96 27.42 17.58 4.23
C LYS A 96 26.39 17.07 3.23
N SER A 97 25.49 16.14 3.58
CA SER A 97 24.37 15.75 2.71
C SER A 97 23.22 16.74 2.75
N ILE A 98 22.98 17.41 3.89
CA ILE A 98 21.95 18.48 4.00
C ILE A 98 22.37 19.72 3.18
N ASN A 99 23.64 20.11 3.19
CA ASN A 99 24.15 21.20 2.34
C ASN A 99 24.24 20.85 0.83
N LYS A 100 23.75 19.68 0.38
CA LYS A 100 23.67 19.36 -1.07
C LYS A 100 22.46 19.99 -1.78
N ASP A 101 21.50 20.58 -1.07
CA ASP A 101 20.26 21.16 -1.62
C ASP A 101 20.47 22.35 -2.59
N GLN A 102 21.73 22.76 -2.84
CA GLN A 102 22.11 23.72 -3.88
C GLN A 102 22.79 23.10 -5.11
N LYS A 103 23.03 21.78 -5.14
CA LYS A 103 23.38 21.11 -6.39
C LYS A 103 22.12 21.08 -7.26
N ARG A 104 22.15 21.77 -8.41
CA ARG A 104 21.10 21.66 -9.44
C ARG A 104 20.78 20.18 -9.65
N GLN A 105 19.52 19.80 -9.41
CA GLN A 105 19.05 18.45 -9.67
C GLN A 105 19.37 18.09 -11.12
N VAL A 106 19.87 16.87 -11.34
CA VAL A 106 20.03 16.35 -12.70
C VAL A 106 18.63 16.36 -13.34
N PRO A 107 18.45 16.87 -14.56
CA PRO A 107 17.14 16.83 -15.19
C PRO A 107 16.73 15.37 -15.47
N VAL A 108 15.49 15.00 -15.16
CA VAL A 108 14.96 13.68 -15.55
C VAL A 108 14.52 13.74 -17.01
N THR A 109 14.85 12.71 -17.79
CA THR A 109 14.45 12.62 -19.20
C THR A 109 13.02 12.11 -19.29
N LEU A 110 12.14 12.89 -19.93
CA LEU A 110 10.75 12.53 -20.20
C LEU A 110 10.43 12.76 -21.70
N PRO A 111 9.51 11.99 -22.32
CA PRO A 111 8.76 10.87 -21.76
C PRO A 111 9.66 9.71 -21.32
N ALA A 112 9.24 8.98 -20.29
CA ALA A 112 9.99 7.82 -19.82
C ALA A 112 9.98 6.68 -20.87
N PRO A 113 11.06 5.90 -21.02
CA PRO A 113 11.08 4.75 -21.92
C PRO A 113 10.09 3.66 -21.45
N SER A 114 9.55 2.87 -22.40
CA SER A 114 8.55 1.83 -22.14
C SER A 114 8.97 0.82 -21.07
N SER A 115 10.27 0.52 -20.96
CA SER A 115 10.83 -0.36 -19.92
C SER A 115 10.53 0.12 -18.49
N ILE A 116 10.43 1.43 -18.26
CA ILE A 116 10.00 1.98 -16.96
C ILE A 116 8.51 1.73 -16.72
N TYR A 117 7.66 1.84 -17.74
CA TYR A 117 6.23 1.54 -17.65
C TYR A 117 6.00 0.04 -17.37
N ASP A 118 6.70 -0.84 -18.07
CA ASP A 118 6.60 -2.29 -17.89
C ASP A 118 7.08 -2.70 -16.49
N ALA A 119 8.22 -2.17 -16.04
CA ALA A 119 8.74 -2.41 -14.71
C ALA A 119 7.89 -1.77 -13.60
N ALA A 120 7.16 -0.69 -13.89
CA ALA A 120 6.18 -0.09 -12.97
C ALA A 120 4.91 -0.95 -12.86
N ARG A 121 4.40 -1.45 -13.99
CA ARG A 121 3.25 -2.37 -14.03
C ARG A 121 3.55 -3.69 -13.31
N ALA A 122 4.75 -4.24 -13.48
CA ALA A 122 5.19 -5.48 -12.83
C ALA A 122 5.30 -5.37 -11.29
N LYS A 123 5.29 -4.16 -10.72
CA LYS A 123 5.31 -3.93 -9.27
C LYS A 123 3.93 -3.98 -8.62
N VAL A 124 2.83 -3.87 -9.37
CA VAL A 124 1.47 -3.79 -8.82
C VAL A 124 1.12 -5.09 -8.09
N GLN A 125 0.67 -4.98 -6.84
CA GLN A 125 0.21 -6.10 -6.03
C GLN A 125 -1.09 -5.69 -5.32
N LEU A 126 -2.20 -6.37 -5.64
CA LEU A 126 -3.40 -6.23 -4.82
C LEU A 126 -3.15 -6.83 -3.43
N VAL A 127 -3.82 -6.28 -2.42
CA VAL A 127 -3.85 -6.87 -1.07
C VAL A 127 -4.57 -8.22 -1.17
N ASP A 128 -3.91 -9.31 -0.80
CA ASP A 128 -4.44 -10.67 -1.00
C ASP A 128 -5.55 -11.02 0.03
N PHE A 129 -5.70 -10.22 1.08
CA PHE A 129 -6.45 -10.55 2.30
C PHE A 129 -7.44 -9.48 2.75
N ASP A 130 -8.67 -9.89 3.08
CA ASP A 130 -9.59 -9.10 3.92
C ASP A 130 -9.16 -9.21 5.39
N TYR A 131 -8.22 -8.36 5.79
CA TYR A 131 -7.69 -8.33 7.15
C TYR A 131 -8.76 -8.02 8.21
N ALA A 132 -9.79 -7.23 7.88
CA ALA A 132 -10.88 -6.94 8.82
C ALA A 132 -11.71 -8.20 9.10
N ASN A 133 -11.98 -9.01 8.07
CA ASN A 133 -12.63 -10.31 8.24
C ASN A 133 -11.73 -11.32 8.97
N ILE A 134 -10.44 -11.44 8.60
CA ILE A 134 -9.48 -12.33 9.30
C ILE A 134 -9.43 -12.01 10.81
N LEU A 135 -9.35 -10.73 11.17
CA LEU A 135 -9.31 -10.30 12.56
C LEU A 135 -10.58 -10.67 13.37
N ARG A 136 -11.74 -10.64 12.71
CA ARG A 136 -13.03 -11.02 13.33
C ARG A 136 -13.16 -12.54 13.47
N THR A 137 -12.82 -13.30 12.42
CA THR A 137 -13.05 -14.75 12.37
C THR A 137 -11.95 -15.57 13.03
N TYR A 138 -10.67 -15.18 12.85
CA TYR A 138 -9.51 -16.01 13.18
C TYR A 138 -8.48 -15.34 14.11
N GLY A 139 -8.65 -14.05 14.42
CA GLY A 139 -7.84 -13.35 15.42
C GLY A 139 -6.51 -12.78 14.92
N TYR A 140 -5.68 -12.36 15.89
CA TYR A 140 -4.39 -11.74 15.67
C TYR A 140 -3.39 -12.66 14.99
N VAL A 141 -3.26 -13.92 15.45
CA VAL A 141 -2.23 -14.84 14.92
C VAL A 141 -2.47 -15.17 13.44
N ALA A 142 -3.73 -15.29 13.02
CA ALA A 142 -4.08 -15.47 11.61
C ALA A 142 -3.73 -14.26 10.74
N MET A 143 -3.95 -13.05 11.25
CA MET A 143 -3.60 -11.80 10.58
C MET A 143 -2.07 -11.62 10.47
N ILE A 144 -1.32 -12.00 11.51
CA ILE A 144 0.15 -11.96 11.51
C ILE A 144 0.74 -12.92 10.46
N ASP A 145 0.27 -14.18 10.42
CA ASP A 145 0.72 -15.16 9.42
C ASP A 145 0.45 -14.69 7.97
N ALA A 146 -0.69 -14.04 7.73
CA ALA A 146 -1.03 -13.44 6.44
C ALA A 146 -0.09 -12.26 6.09
N ALA A 147 0.12 -11.33 7.02
CA ALA A 147 1.01 -10.18 6.84
C ALA A 147 2.49 -10.58 6.65
N TYR A 148 2.97 -11.60 7.37
CA TYR A 148 4.28 -12.20 7.16
C TYR A 148 4.39 -12.80 5.76
N SER A 149 3.36 -13.53 5.30
CA SER A 149 3.32 -14.12 3.96
C SER A 149 3.36 -13.05 2.86
N GLU A 150 2.63 -11.93 3.01
CA GLU A 150 2.72 -10.79 2.08
C GLU A 150 4.11 -10.13 2.12
N SER A 151 4.65 -9.89 3.32
CA SER A 151 5.99 -9.30 3.52
C SER A 151 7.07 -10.10 2.80
N ARG A 152 7.05 -11.42 2.97
CA ARG A 152 7.98 -12.36 2.31
C ARG A 152 7.75 -12.43 0.80
N LYS A 153 6.49 -12.51 0.33
CA LYS A 153 6.13 -12.50 -1.10
C LYS A 153 6.58 -11.22 -1.81
N ALA A 154 6.52 -10.08 -1.12
CA ALA A 154 6.96 -8.78 -1.62
C ALA A 154 8.49 -8.57 -1.55
N GLY A 155 9.27 -9.56 -1.09
CA GLY A 155 10.73 -9.47 -1.00
C GLY A 155 11.22 -8.44 0.03
N HIS A 156 10.48 -8.25 1.13
CA HIS A 156 10.85 -7.29 2.16
C HIS A 156 12.26 -7.60 2.74
N PRO A 157 13.13 -6.61 2.99
CA PRO A 157 14.52 -6.88 3.38
C PRO A 157 14.73 -7.70 4.65
N PHE A 158 13.73 -7.77 5.54
CA PHE A 158 13.72 -8.69 6.69
C PHE A 158 13.92 -10.17 6.30
N HIS A 159 13.57 -10.57 5.08
CA HIS A 159 13.67 -11.97 4.61
C HIS A 159 14.90 -12.22 3.72
N GLN A 160 15.84 -11.28 3.64
CA GLN A 160 17.07 -11.43 2.84
C GLN A 160 18.18 -12.15 3.60
N ASP A 161 18.24 -11.98 4.92
CA ASP A 161 19.14 -12.67 5.82
C ASP A 161 18.34 -13.71 6.63
N PRO A 162 18.60 -15.02 6.48
CA PRO A 162 17.89 -16.05 7.24
C PRO A 162 18.26 -16.08 8.73
N ASP A 163 19.36 -15.43 9.13
CA ASP A 163 19.78 -15.34 10.53
C ASP A 163 19.21 -14.10 11.25
N ASP A 164 18.56 -13.16 10.53
CA ASP A 164 17.78 -12.08 11.16
C ASP A 164 16.50 -12.65 11.78
N GLN A 165 16.27 -12.39 13.06
CA GLN A 165 15.05 -12.78 13.78
C GLN A 165 13.77 -12.23 13.10
N LEU A 166 13.86 -11.13 12.35
CA LEU A 166 12.73 -10.59 11.59
C LEU A 166 12.37 -11.41 10.34
N ALA A 167 13.20 -12.38 9.94
CA ALA A 167 12.88 -13.39 8.93
C ALA A 167 12.03 -14.55 9.49
N ASP A 168 12.03 -14.76 10.81
CA ASP A 168 11.32 -15.87 11.46
C ASP A 168 9.83 -15.55 11.69
N LEU A 169 8.99 -16.55 11.37
CA LEU A 169 7.55 -16.48 11.59
C LEU A 169 7.17 -16.55 13.07
N GLU A 170 7.89 -17.32 13.90
CA GLU A 170 7.56 -17.41 15.33
C GLU A 170 7.90 -16.11 16.06
N PHE A 171 9.01 -15.44 15.69
CA PHE A 171 9.31 -14.07 16.09
C PHE A 171 8.17 -13.10 15.74
N TRP A 172 7.69 -13.13 14.49
CA TRP A 172 6.55 -12.32 14.04
C TRP A 172 5.29 -12.61 14.85
N ARG A 173 4.97 -13.88 15.14
CA ARG A 173 3.82 -14.24 15.98
C ARG A 173 3.97 -13.70 17.39
N TYR A 174 5.10 -13.93 18.04
CA TYR A 174 5.32 -13.52 19.43
C TYR A 174 5.23 -12.00 19.57
N HIS A 175 6.02 -11.24 18.81
CA HIS A 175 6.01 -9.77 18.92
C HIS A 175 4.78 -9.13 18.27
N GLY A 176 4.31 -9.64 17.13
CA GLY A 176 3.11 -9.16 16.45
C GLY A 176 1.85 -9.32 17.31
N LEU A 177 1.72 -10.43 18.05
CA LEU A 177 0.62 -10.65 18.99
C LEU A 177 0.63 -9.60 20.11
N ASN A 178 1.81 -9.33 20.68
CA ASN A 178 1.97 -8.32 21.72
C ASN A 178 1.67 -6.90 21.21
N ILE A 179 2.08 -6.58 19.98
CA ILE A 179 1.78 -5.30 19.30
C ILE A 179 0.27 -5.16 19.11
N LEU A 180 -0.39 -6.11 18.45
CA LEU A 180 -1.81 -6.04 18.12
C LEU A 180 -2.72 -6.05 19.35
N ALA A 181 -2.44 -6.91 20.34
CA ALA A 181 -3.19 -6.93 21.60
C ALA A 181 -3.00 -5.64 22.41
N SER A 182 -1.90 -4.91 22.23
CA SER A 182 -1.66 -3.62 22.89
C SER A 182 -2.31 -2.42 22.19
N THR A 183 -2.87 -2.62 20.99
CA THR A 183 -3.69 -1.62 20.29
C THR A 183 -5.15 -1.73 20.74
N PRO A 184 -5.82 -0.61 21.08
CA PRO A 184 -7.25 -0.61 21.38
C PRO A 184 -8.04 -1.23 20.23
N ARG A 185 -8.90 -2.22 20.54
CA ARG A 185 -9.54 -3.07 19.52
C ARG A 185 -10.30 -2.25 18.46
N LYS A 186 -11.04 -1.22 18.87
CA LYS A 186 -11.74 -0.32 17.96
C LYS A 186 -10.80 0.47 17.04
N ILE A 187 -9.62 0.91 17.52
CA ILE A 187 -8.63 1.59 16.68
C ILE A 187 -8.17 0.61 15.59
N LEU A 188 -7.79 -0.61 15.97
CA LEU A 188 -7.33 -1.62 15.02
C LEU A 188 -8.41 -1.96 13.98
N GLU A 189 -9.64 -2.23 14.41
CA GLU A 189 -10.74 -2.55 13.48
C GLU A 189 -11.02 -1.38 12.53
N SER A 190 -10.98 -0.13 13.00
CA SER A 190 -11.18 1.09 12.20
C SER A 190 -10.01 1.42 11.26
N VAL A 191 -8.79 0.98 11.60
CA VAL A 191 -7.62 1.01 10.71
C VAL A 191 -7.77 -0.01 9.57
N LEU A 192 -8.32 -1.19 9.87
CA LEU A 192 -8.51 -2.25 8.87
C LEU A 192 -9.66 -1.95 7.91
N THR A 193 -10.77 -1.39 8.40
CA THR A 193 -11.87 -0.91 7.54
C THR A 193 -11.54 0.41 6.83
N GLY A 194 -10.64 1.22 7.39
CA GLY A 194 -10.29 2.54 6.86
C GLY A 194 -11.20 3.68 7.33
N ASP A 195 -12.15 3.42 8.23
CA ASP A 195 -13.12 4.40 8.71
C ASP A 195 -12.62 5.27 9.89
N LEU A 196 -11.43 4.96 10.44
CA LEU A 196 -10.83 5.70 11.56
C LEU A 196 -10.86 7.23 11.41
N PRO A 197 -10.45 7.87 10.29
CA PRO A 197 -10.45 9.33 10.19
C PRO A 197 -11.86 9.96 10.27
N ASN A 198 -12.90 9.24 9.84
CA ASN A 198 -14.30 9.68 9.88
C ASN A 198 -14.93 9.49 11.26
N LYS A 199 -14.66 8.35 11.91
CA LYS A 199 -15.08 8.09 13.31
C LYS A 199 -14.37 8.95 14.35
N THR A 200 -13.27 9.59 13.97
CA THR A 200 -12.53 10.56 14.82
C THR A 200 -12.65 11.99 14.27
N SER A 201 -13.71 12.31 13.52
CA SER A 201 -14.03 13.68 13.12
C SER A 201 -15.33 14.14 13.78
N SER A 202 -15.31 15.34 14.35
CA SER A 202 -16.50 16.03 14.88
C SER A 202 -17.52 16.40 13.80
N GLU A 203 -17.09 16.56 12.55
CA GLU A 203 -17.95 16.80 11.38
C GLU A 203 -18.41 15.50 10.68
N GLY A 204 -17.91 14.35 11.14
CA GLY A 204 -18.09 13.05 10.48
C GLY A 204 -19.23 12.22 11.05
N SER A 205 -18.95 10.96 11.36
CA SER A 205 -19.84 10.06 12.11
C SER A 205 -19.08 9.55 13.33
N PRO A 206 -18.90 10.40 14.36
CA PRO A 206 -18.01 10.11 15.47
C PRO A 206 -18.43 8.85 16.26
N ASP A 207 -17.44 8.08 16.68
CA ASP A 207 -17.60 7.00 17.68
C ASP A 207 -16.99 7.51 19.00
N GLU A 208 -17.83 7.69 20.02
CA GLU A 208 -17.45 8.28 21.31
C GLU A 208 -16.26 7.58 21.98
N GLU A 209 -16.12 6.26 21.80
CA GLU A 209 -15.01 5.48 22.36
C GLU A 209 -13.71 5.70 21.57
N LEU A 210 -13.79 5.98 20.27
CA LEU A 210 -12.62 6.39 19.48
C LEU A 210 -12.23 7.83 19.76
N LEU A 211 -13.20 8.74 19.88
CA LEU A 211 -12.96 10.13 20.28
C LEU A 211 -12.14 10.20 21.59
N HIS A 212 -12.45 9.36 22.58
CA HIS A 212 -11.68 9.25 23.84
C HIS A 212 -10.16 9.06 23.65
N TYR A 213 -9.71 8.46 22.55
CA TYR A 213 -8.28 8.25 22.27
C TYR A 213 -7.60 9.41 21.52
N PHE A 214 -8.36 10.28 20.85
CA PHE A 214 -7.81 11.27 19.89
C PHE A 214 -8.18 12.72 20.18
N ASP A 215 -9.26 12.97 20.90
CA ASP A 215 -9.80 14.32 21.07
C ASP A 215 -8.90 15.24 21.89
N GLN A 216 -9.14 16.53 21.67
CA GLN A 216 -8.35 17.63 22.20
C GLN A 216 -9.22 18.70 22.87
N GLU A 217 -10.40 18.34 23.36
CA GLU A 217 -11.18 19.26 24.19
C GLU A 217 -10.41 19.56 25.47
N ASP A 218 -9.86 20.79 25.56
CA ASP A 218 -8.96 21.24 26.63
C ASP A 218 -9.61 21.19 28.03
N GLU A 219 -10.94 21.05 28.11
CA GLU A 219 -11.72 21.01 29.34
C GLU A 219 -11.80 19.60 29.97
N GLN A 220 -11.53 18.53 29.22
CA GLN A 220 -11.59 17.15 29.72
C GLN A 220 -10.19 16.60 30.05
N PRO A 221 -10.05 15.78 31.11
CA PRO A 221 -8.78 15.13 31.41
C PRO A 221 -8.43 14.15 30.28
N LYS A 222 -7.29 14.38 29.61
CA LYS A 222 -6.76 13.51 28.56
C LYS A 222 -6.77 12.05 29.00
N SER A 223 -7.29 11.17 28.14
CA SER A 223 -7.14 9.73 28.32
C SER A 223 -5.67 9.34 28.48
N SER A 224 -5.40 8.26 29.22
CA SER A 224 -4.03 7.75 29.41
C SER A 224 -3.33 7.47 28.06
N TRP A 225 -4.09 7.03 27.05
CA TRP A 225 -3.64 6.89 25.66
C TRP A 225 -3.18 8.21 25.03
N ARG A 226 -3.98 9.26 25.16
CA ARG A 226 -3.68 10.59 24.61
C ARG A 226 -2.52 11.25 25.36
N ALA A 227 -2.52 11.19 26.69
CA ALA A 227 -1.46 11.70 27.55
C ALA A 227 -0.09 11.04 27.26
N ARG A 228 -0.07 9.77 26.86
CA ARG A 228 1.17 9.08 26.46
C ARG A 228 1.86 9.73 25.24
N GLN A 229 1.14 10.43 24.37
CA GLN A 229 1.74 11.13 23.21
C GLN A 229 2.61 12.34 23.61
N ASP A 230 2.38 12.91 24.80
CA ASP A 230 3.13 14.05 25.33
C ASP A 230 4.41 13.61 26.09
N ALA A 231 4.65 12.30 26.24
CA ALA A 231 5.82 11.78 26.94
C ALA A 231 7.14 12.01 26.16
N SER A 232 8.24 12.17 26.89
CA SER A 232 9.58 12.42 26.31
C SER A 232 10.16 11.24 25.51
N PHE A 233 9.59 10.05 25.68
CA PHE A 233 9.83 8.87 24.85
C PHE A 233 8.55 8.01 24.80
N ALA A 234 7.92 7.96 23.63
CA ALA A 234 6.71 7.20 23.36
C ALA A 234 6.78 6.62 21.94
N PRO A 235 7.63 5.59 21.73
CA PRO A 235 7.79 4.94 20.44
C PRO A 235 6.46 4.34 19.98
N CYS A 236 6.03 4.73 18.78
CA CYS A 236 4.68 4.46 18.30
C CYS A 236 4.62 4.22 16.79
N ALA A 237 3.60 3.47 16.37
CA ALA A 237 3.08 3.55 15.00
C ALA A 237 2.05 4.68 14.90
N TYR A 238 2.10 5.41 13.80
CA TYR A 238 1.06 6.33 13.38
C TYR A 238 0.63 6.01 11.96
N VAL A 239 -0.58 6.40 11.61
CA VAL A 239 -1.13 6.40 10.26
C VAL A 239 -1.44 7.83 9.84
N ARG A 240 -1.34 8.12 8.55
CA ARG A 240 -1.80 9.39 7.94
C ARG A 240 -2.72 9.09 6.78
N TYR A 241 -3.90 9.69 6.80
CA TYR A 241 -4.97 9.52 5.82
C TYR A 241 -5.17 10.78 5.00
N LEU A 242 -5.37 10.64 3.69
CA LEU A 242 -5.80 11.73 2.82
C LEU A 242 -7.33 11.85 2.86
N VAL A 243 -7.84 12.86 3.56
CA VAL A 243 -9.27 13.04 3.86
C VAL A 243 -9.67 14.51 3.93
N ASP A 244 -10.97 14.78 3.80
CA ASP A 244 -11.59 16.07 4.10
C ASP A 244 -11.70 16.33 5.62
N SER A 245 -12.30 17.46 6.01
CA SER A 245 -12.53 17.81 7.43
C SER A 245 -13.46 16.80 8.14
N SER A 246 -14.48 16.28 7.45
CA SER A 246 -15.38 15.23 7.93
C SER A 246 -14.74 13.83 7.98
N GLY A 247 -13.47 13.70 7.59
CA GLY A 247 -12.74 12.44 7.56
C GLY A 247 -13.13 11.50 6.41
N LYS A 248 -13.89 11.99 5.42
CA LYS A 248 -14.18 11.25 4.18
C LYS A 248 -12.98 11.30 3.24
N THR A 249 -12.78 10.24 2.48
CA THR A 249 -11.76 10.17 1.44
C THR A 249 -12.31 10.56 0.07
N LEU A 250 -11.41 10.70 -0.91
CA LEU A 250 -11.72 10.87 -2.33
C LEU A 250 -12.79 9.89 -2.83
N THR A 251 -13.61 10.32 -3.78
CA THR A 251 -14.49 9.44 -4.56
C THR A 251 -13.71 8.64 -5.60
N GLY A 252 -14.37 7.69 -6.27
CA GLY A 252 -13.79 6.96 -7.39
C GLY A 252 -13.38 7.88 -8.55
N ASN A 253 -14.23 8.86 -8.88
CA ASN A 253 -13.96 9.82 -9.95
C ASN A 253 -12.87 10.82 -9.59
N GLU A 254 -12.85 11.33 -8.35
CA GLU A 254 -11.77 12.19 -7.86
C GLU A 254 -10.40 11.48 -7.89
N LEU A 255 -10.35 10.22 -7.47
CA LEU A 255 -9.10 9.45 -7.50
C LEU A 255 -8.64 9.12 -8.94
N ARG A 256 -9.56 8.92 -9.90
CA ARG A 256 -9.20 8.82 -11.34
C ARG A 256 -8.61 10.12 -11.87
N LEU A 257 -9.13 11.29 -11.46
CA LEU A 257 -8.54 12.59 -11.81
C LEU A 257 -7.13 12.74 -11.21
N VAL A 258 -6.90 12.31 -9.96
CA VAL A 258 -5.56 12.30 -9.37
C VAL A 258 -4.60 11.44 -10.19
N VAL A 259 -5.01 10.24 -10.62
CA VAL A 259 -4.20 9.39 -11.51
C VAL A 259 -3.90 10.06 -12.84
N GLN A 260 -4.89 10.71 -13.47
CA GLN A 260 -4.68 11.48 -14.69
C GLN A 260 -3.61 12.57 -14.47
N ARG A 261 -3.71 13.38 -13.41
CA ARG A 261 -2.72 14.41 -13.09
C ARG A 261 -1.33 13.84 -12.82
N MET A 262 -1.23 12.68 -12.16
CA MET A 262 0.04 11.99 -11.96
C MET A 262 0.67 11.50 -13.27
N ARG A 263 -0.14 11.03 -14.23
CA ARG A 263 0.34 10.63 -15.57
C ARG A 263 0.78 11.84 -16.39
N GLU A 264 0.01 12.93 -16.37
CA GLU A 264 0.36 14.22 -17.00
C GLU A 264 1.66 14.79 -16.39
N TYR A 265 1.88 14.62 -15.08
CA TYR A 265 3.08 15.04 -14.36
C TYR A 265 4.37 14.30 -14.76
N VAL A 266 4.27 13.07 -15.29
CA VAL A 266 5.43 12.29 -15.77
C VAL A 266 5.45 12.10 -17.30
N SER A 267 4.60 12.83 -18.01
CA SER A 267 4.46 12.69 -19.47
C SER A 267 5.61 13.27 -20.27
N GLY A 268 6.23 14.36 -19.79
CA GLY A 268 7.15 15.18 -20.58
C GLY A 268 6.48 16.01 -21.67
N ASP A 269 5.15 16.07 -21.70
CA ASP A 269 4.40 16.85 -22.69
C ASP A 269 4.32 18.33 -22.28
N PRO A 270 4.84 19.28 -23.08
CA PRO A 270 4.87 20.70 -22.76
C PRO A 270 3.50 21.34 -22.50
N GLN A 271 2.39 20.73 -22.93
CA GLN A 271 1.05 21.26 -22.64
C GLN A 271 0.72 21.26 -21.13
N PHE A 272 1.37 20.38 -20.35
CA PHE A 272 1.16 20.27 -18.90
C PHE A 272 2.19 21.05 -18.06
N ASP A 273 3.20 21.68 -18.67
CA ASP A 273 4.28 22.39 -17.96
C ASP A 273 3.75 23.35 -16.88
N GLN A 274 2.81 24.22 -17.25
CA GLN A 274 2.23 25.23 -16.34
C GLN A 274 1.38 24.59 -15.23
N GLN A 275 0.78 23.43 -15.50
CA GLN A 275 0.02 22.66 -14.51
C GLN A 275 0.96 21.99 -13.51
N ASN A 276 2.00 21.33 -13.98
CA ASN A 276 2.96 20.59 -13.16
C ASN A 276 3.74 21.54 -12.26
N ALA A 277 4.09 22.73 -12.77
CA ALA A 277 4.63 23.82 -11.99
C ALA A 277 3.66 24.24 -10.86
N LYS A 278 2.36 24.40 -11.12
CA LYS A 278 1.36 24.70 -10.09
C LYS A 278 1.29 23.60 -9.02
N ILE A 279 1.34 22.33 -9.40
CA ILE A 279 1.33 21.18 -8.48
C ILE A 279 2.55 21.21 -7.54
N ASP A 280 3.76 21.42 -8.07
CA ASP A 280 4.98 21.57 -7.25
C ASP A 280 4.83 22.69 -6.22
N ASN A 281 4.23 23.81 -6.63
CA ASN A 281 4.08 25.01 -5.80
C ASN A 281 3.04 24.86 -4.67
N GLU A 282 2.15 23.86 -4.70
CA GLU A 282 1.27 23.50 -3.56
C GLU A 282 2.04 22.79 -2.42
N SER A 283 3.26 22.32 -2.71
CA SER A 283 4.12 21.57 -1.79
C SER A 283 5.35 22.34 -1.31
N ARG A 284 5.70 23.47 -1.93
CA ARG A 284 6.93 24.24 -1.63
C ARG A 284 6.63 25.51 -0.82
N HIS A 285 7.45 25.78 0.17
CA HIS A 285 7.48 27.07 0.86
C HIS A 285 8.72 27.88 0.42
N GLY A 286 8.50 29.03 -0.21
CA GLY A 286 9.55 30.01 -0.52
C GLY A 286 10.38 29.79 -1.80
N GLN A 287 10.20 28.68 -2.52
CA GLN A 287 10.80 28.47 -3.84
C GLN A 287 9.70 28.11 -4.85
N HIS A 288 9.71 28.79 -6.00
CA HIS A 288 8.70 28.62 -7.05
C HIS A 288 9.26 27.76 -8.18
N THR A 289 8.57 26.69 -8.57
CA THR A 289 8.84 25.98 -9.84
C THR A 289 8.13 26.73 -10.98
N THR A 290 8.80 27.00 -12.10
CA THR A 290 8.18 27.56 -13.32
C THR A 290 7.86 26.50 -14.37
N ALA A 291 7.13 26.88 -15.44
CA ALA A 291 6.88 25.99 -16.57
C ALA A 291 8.19 25.60 -17.29
N GLU A 292 9.16 26.49 -17.33
CA GLU A 292 10.48 26.27 -17.92
C GLU A 292 11.32 25.28 -17.10
N ASP A 293 11.22 25.31 -15.76
CA ASP A 293 11.85 24.31 -14.89
C ASP A 293 11.30 22.90 -15.19
N ILE A 294 9.97 22.77 -15.29
CA ILE A 294 9.30 21.51 -15.64
C ILE A 294 9.77 21.02 -17.01
N ARG A 295 9.74 21.88 -18.03
CA ARG A 295 10.18 21.56 -19.40
C ARG A 295 11.66 21.14 -19.46
N ALA A 296 12.49 21.71 -18.60
CA ALA A 296 13.89 21.34 -18.46
C ALA A 296 14.12 20.05 -17.67
N GLY A 297 13.06 19.38 -17.17
CA GLY A 297 13.16 18.14 -16.39
C GLY A 297 13.41 18.36 -14.89
N HIS A 298 13.27 19.58 -14.37
CA HIS A 298 13.49 19.94 -12.96
C HIS A 298 12.19 19.90 -12.14
N HIS A 299 11.49 18.77 -12.19
CA HIS A 299 10.27 18.53 -11.41
C HIS A 299 10.62 18.28 -9.93
N TYR A 300 10.05 19.05 -9.01
CA TYR A 300 10.36 18.97 -7.57
C TYR A 300 10.13 17.58 -6.98
N HIS A 301 9.03 16.93 -7.36
CA HIS A 301 8.71 15.59 -6.83
C HIS A 301 9.51 14.47 -7.51
N LEU A 302 10.09 14.67 -8.70
CA LEU A 302 10.93 13.66 -9.39
C LEU A 302 12.41 13.72 -8.96
N ASP A 303 12.91 14.88 -8.53
CA ASP A 303 14.25 15.06 -7.97
C ASP A 303 15.36 14.53 -8.91
N GLY A 304 15.11 14.58 -10.22
CA GLY A 304 16.05 14.08 -11.24
C GLY A 304 16.16 12.56 -11.37
N THR A 305 15.23 11.79 -10.80
CA THR A 305 15.37 10.32 -10.71
C THR A 305 14.27 9.54 -11.45
N GLU A 306 14.69 8.64 -12.33
CA GLU A 306 13.82 7.66 -13.00
C GLU A 306 13.09 6.75 -12.01
N SER A 307 13.72 6.44 -10.86
CA SER A 307 13.10 5.64 -9.79
C SER A 307 11.80 6.27 -9.28
N ARG A 308 11.76 7.61 -9.10
CA ARG A 308 10.53 8.29 -8.68
C ARG A 308 9.46 8.30 -9.78
N VAL A 309 9.85 8.40 -11.05
CA VAL A 309 8.93 8.24 -12.19
C VAL A 309 8.31 6.83 -12.19
N GLN A 310 9.13 5.79 -12.01
CA GLN A 310 8.65 4.41 -11.92
C GLN A 310 7.67 4.22 -10.75
N ILE A 311 7.97 4.80 -9.58
CA ILE A 311 7.09 4.73 -8.39
C ILE A 311 5.74 5.41 -8.68
N ILE A 312 5.73 6.61 -9.27
CA ILE A 312 4.51 7.32 -9.64
C ILE A 312 3.66 6.49 -10.61
N LEU A 313 4.28 5.93 -11.66
CA LEU A 313 3.59 5.07 -12.63
C LEU A 313 3.04 3.79 -11.99
N ALA A 314 3.77 3.18 -11.06
CA ALA A 314 3.33 2.00 -10.34
C ALA A 314 2.13 2.32 -9.42
N THR A 315 2.13 3.49 -8.77
CA THR A 315 0.96 3.98 -8.01
C THR A 315 -0.23 4.23 -8.92
N CYS A 316 -0.05 4.85 -10.10
CA CYS A 316 -1.14 5.01 -11.08
C CYS A 316 -1.76 3.66 -11.46
N PHE A 317 -0.94 2.68 -11.87
CA PHE A 317 -1.43 1.34 -12.25
C PHE A 317 -2.10 0.62 -11.07
N ALA A 318 -1.56 0.74 -9.86
CA ALA A 318 -2.13 0.11 -8.68
C ALA A 318 -3.48 0.73 -8.29
N ILE A 319 -3.64 2.05 -8.40
CA ILE A 319 -4.92 2.75 -8.22
C ILE A 319 -5.93 2.28 -9.27
N GLU A 320 -5.54 2.24 -10.54
CA GLU A 320 -6.42 1.79 -11.64
C GLU A 320 -6.92 0.35 -11.39
N VAL A 321 -6.03 -0.59 -11.06
CA VAL A 321 -6.40 -1.98 -10.77
C VAL A 321 -7.25 -2.09 -9.50
N TYR A 322 -7.00 -1.28 -8.47
CA TYR A 322 -7.82 -1.21 -7.26
C TYR A 322 -9.25 -0.71 -7.57
N LEU A 323 -9.38 0.39 -8.29
CA LEU A 323 -10.66 0.95 -8.73
C LEU A 323 -11.42 -0.04 -9.62
N ASP A 324 -10.77 -0.64 -10.61
CA ASP A 324 -11.40 -1.61 -11.52
C ASP A 324 -11.71 -2.95 -10.85
N THR A 325 -11.16 -3.22 -9.66
CA THR A 325 -11.50 -4.39 -8.84
C THR A 325 -12.69 -4.09 -7.92
N LEU A 326 -12.74 -2.91 -7.30
CA LEU A 326 -13.87 -2.49 -6.46
C LEU A 326 -15.13 -2.17 -7.27
N LEU A 327 -14.99 -1.41 -8.36
CA LEU A 327 -16.10 -0.92 -9.21
C LEU A 327 -16.70 -2.01 -10.12
N LYS A 328 -16.22 -3.26 -10.05
CA LYS A 328 -16.93 -4.43 -10.60
C LYS A 328 -18.24 -4.73 -9.86
N LYS A 329 -18.37 -4.27 -8.61
CA LYS A 329 -19.66 -4.06 -7.96
C LYS A 329 -20.10 -2.62 -8.26
N PRO A 330 -21.40 -2.32 -8.43
CA PRO A 330 -21.89 -0.96 -8.65
C PRO A 330 -21.78 -0.13 -7.36
N LEU A 331 -20.54 0.19 -6.98
CA LEU A 331 -20.23 1.33 -6.12
C LEU A 331 -20.55 2.59 -6.92
N ASP A 332 -21.28 3.50 -6.29
CA ASP A 332 -21.47 4.84 -6.80
C ASP A 332 -20.09 5.51 -6.96
N ALA A 333 -19.79 6.00 -8.16
CA ALA A 333 -18.51 6.62 -8.47
C ALA A 333 -18.31 7.95 -7.70
N GLU A 334 -19.40 8.53 -7.20
CA GLU A 334 -19.45 9.72 -6.34
C GLU A 334 -19.45 9.38 -4.84
N ALA A 335 -19.53 8.10 -4.45
CA ALA A 335 -19.33 7.71 -3.06
C ALA A 335 -17.85 7.79 -2.68
N PRO A 336 -17.52 8.22 -1.44
CA PRO A 336 -16.18 8.08 -0.89
C PRO A 336 -15.69 6.63 -0.96
N LEU A 337 -14.42 6.44 -1.30
CA LEU A 337 -13.81 5.11 -1.33
C LEU A 337 -13.91 4.42 0.04
N PRO A 338 -14.11 3.09 0.08
CA PRO A 338 -14.25 2.36 1.35
C PRO A 338 -12.98 2.42 2.20
N ARG A 339 -11.80 2.57 1.57
CA ARG A 339 -10.52 2.75 2.24
C ARG A 339 -9.83 4.03 1.77
N PRO A 340 -9.43 4.93 2.69
CA PRO A 340 -8.68 6.14 2.36
C PRO A 340 -7.26 5.84 1.87
N VAL A 341 -6.73 6.72 1.02
CA VAL A 341 -5.32 6.70 0.65
C VAL A 341 -4.46 7.04 1.88
N CYS A 342 -3.46 6.22 2.20
CA CYS A 342 -2.74 6.31 3.48
C CYS A 342 -1.26 5.93 3.44
N CYS A 343 -0.52 6.37 4.46
CA CYS A 343 0.78 5.80 4.85
C CYS A 343 0.83 5.54 6.35
N PHE A 344 1.58 4.51 6.74
CA PHE A 344 1.95 4.25 8.12
C PHE A 344 3.42 4.65 8.33
N GLY A 345 3.77 4.95 9.58
CA GLY A 345 5.15 5.25 9.92
C GLY A 345 5.43 5.11 11.41
N TYR A 346 6.71 5.05 11.72
CA TYR A 346 7.24 4.99 13.08
C TYR A 346 7.73 6.37 13.57
N ALA A 347 7.56 6.62 14.87
CA ALA A 347 8.20 7.74 15.57
C ALA A 347 8.51 7.38 17.03
N ALA A 348 9.67 7.81 17.53
CA ALA A 348 9.97 7.81 18.98
C ALA A 348 9.13 8.81 19.80
N LYS A 349 8.52 9.78 19.10
CA LYS A 349 7.62 10.83 19.62
C LYS A 349 6.54 11.11 18.58
N GLY A 350 5.38 10.45 18.72
CA GLY A 350 4.27 10.56 17.76
C GLY A 350 3.86 12.00 17.45
N ARG A 351 3.54 12.79 18.48
CA ARG A 351 3.09 14.20 18.35
C ARG A 351 4.04 15.06 17.52
N HIS A 352 5.32 15.13 17.91
CA HIS A 352 6.32 15.92 17.20
C HIS A 352 6.51 15.45 15.74
N ARG A 353 6.42 14.15 15.47
CA ARG A 353 6.51 13.65 14.08
C ARG A 353 5.29 14.04 13.26
N LEU A 354 4.09 14.03 13.83
CA LEU A 354 2.87 14.49 13.16
C LEU A 354 2.91 16.00 12.89
N GLU A 355 3.43 16.80 13.83
CA GLU A 355 3.65 18.25 13.64
C GLU A 355 4.66 18.52 12.49
N GLN A 356 5.78 17.78 12.42
CA GLN A 356 6.71 17.84 11.28
C GLN A 356 6.08 17.48 9.94
N HIS A 357 5.15 16.52 9.93
CA HIS A 357 4.42 16.13 8.72
C HIS A 357 3.47 17.23 8.23
N THR A 358 2.87 18.00 9.13
CA THR A 358 2.07 19.20 8.79
C THR A 358 2.94 20.30 8.16
N LEU A 359 4.21 20.40 8.57
CA LEU A 359 5.23 21.28 7.98
C LEU A 359 5.83 20.75 6.67
N GLY A 360 5.26 19.69 6.07
CA GLY A 360 5.64 19.18 4.75
C GLY A 360 6.72 18.08 4.73
N ASN A 361 7.23 17.63 5.89
CA ASN A 361 8.27 16.57 5.95
C ASN A 361 7.69 15.16 5.71
N THR A 362 7.25 14.90 4.49
CA THR A 362 6.55 13.67 4.08
C THR A 362 7.19 12.98 2.88
N SER A 363 6.72 11.77 2.50
CA SER A 363 7.23 11.09 1.30
C SER A 363 6.84 11.89 0.04
N PHE A 364 7.69 11.86 -1.00
CA PHE A 364 7.45 12.66 -2.21
C PHE A 364 6.12 12.30 -2.90
N ILE A 365 5.67 11.04 -2.81
CA ILE A 365 4.41 10.58 -3.39
C ILE A 365 3.20 11.10 -2.60
N SER A 366 3.27 11.13 -1.26
CA SER A 366 2.25 11.80 -0.43
C SER A 366 2.18 13.29 -0.72
N ALA A 367 3.34 13.94 -0.90
CA ALA A 367 3.40 15.37 -1.22
C ALA A 367 2.82 15.67 -2.62
N LEU A 368 3.17 14.88 -3.63
CA LEU A 368 2.65 15.02 -5.00
C LEU A 368 1.13 14.86 -5.04
N ILE A 369 0.59 13.78 -4.46
CA ILE A 369 -0.85 13.52 -4.42
C ILE A 369 -1.58 14.61 -3.63
N LEU A 370 -1.05 15.04 -2.47
CA LEU A 370 -1.64 16.16 -1.73
C LEU A 370 -1.59 17.48 -2.52
N GLY A 371 -0.52 17.75 -3.27
CA GLY A 371 -0.40 18.92 -4.13
C GLY A 371 -1.44 18.92 -5.25
N ILE A 372 -1.64 17.77 -5.91
CA ILE A 372 -2.73 17.56 -6.88
C ILE A 372 -4.09 17.82 -6.22
N CYS A 373 -4.37 17.19 -5.08
CA CYS A 373 -5.66 17.36 -4.39
C CYS A 373 -5.91 18.81 -3.95
N LYS A 374 -4.90 19.51 -3.44
CA LYS A 374 -5.00 20.94 -3.11
C LYS A 374 -5.31 21.80 -4.32
N ARG A 375 -4.80 21.46 -5.50
CA ARG A 375 -5.05 22.19 -6.74
C ARG A 375 -6.44 21.93 -7.31
N GLU A 376 -6.82 20.65 -7.48
CA GLU A 376 -8.09 20.28 -8.14
C GLU A 376 -9.31 20.47 -7.24
N PHE A 377 -9.20 20.15 -5.94
CA PHE A 377 -10.34 20.05 -5.03
C PHE A 377 -10.35 21.22 -4.04
N ARG A 378 -11.03 22.31 -4.42
CA ARG A 378 -11.15 23.53 -3.59
C ARG A 378 -12.61 23.95 -3.40
N ALA A 379 -12.97 24.24 -2.16
CA ALA A 379 -14.24 24.90 -1.80
C ALA A 379 -13.93 26.34 -1.40
N ASN A 380 -14.54 27.34 -2.06
CA ASN A 380 -14.31 28.77 -1.81
C ASN A 380 -12.81 29.18 -1.83
N GLY A 381 -12.02 28.51 -2.68
CA GLY A 381 -10.56 28.71 -2.79
C GLY A 381 -9.72 27.97 -1.75
N VAL A 382 -10.33 27.35 -0.74
CA VAL A 382 -9.65 26.56 0.30
C VAL A 382 -9.53 25.10 -0.15
N PRO A 383 -8.36 24.43 -0.03
CA PRO A 383 -8.22 22.99 -0.26
C PRO A 383 -9.19 22.16 0.59
N ILE A 384 -9.86 21.18 -0.02
CA ILE A 384 -10.80 20.28 0.67
C ILE A 384 -10.04 19.19 1.42
N PHE A 385 -9.08 18.53 0.76
CA PHE A 385 -8.37 17.38 1.31
C PHE A 385 -7.06 17.76 2.01
N SER A 386 -6.76 17.05 3.10
CA SER A 386 -5.57 17.20 3.93
C SER A 386 -5.06 15.84 4.43
N MET A 387 -3.86 15.80 5.02
CA MET A 387 -3.28 14.58 5.59
C MET A 387 -3.51 14.52 7.11
N LYS A 388 -4.59 13.86 7.56
CA LYS A 388 -4.93 13.66 8.97
C LYS A 388 -4.08 12.55 9.58
N GLY A 389 -3.30 12.86 10.62
CA GLY A 389 -2.38 11.92 11.27
C GLY A 389 -2.87 11.46 12.65
N LEU A 390 -2.78 10.16 12.93
CA LEU A 390 -3.30 9.51 14.16
C LEU A 390 -2.29 8.48 14.70
N VAL A 391 -2.05 8.48 16.02
CA VAL A 391 -1.19 7.49 16.71
C VAL A 391 -2.01 6.25 17.10
N ILE A 392 -1.60 5.06 16.65
CA ILE A 392 -2.44 3.85 16.70
C ILE A 392 -1.87 2.71 17.56
N CYS A 393 -0.57 2.73 17.90
CA CYS A 393 0.06 1.69 18.71
C CYS A 393 1.31 2.24 19.42
N TYR A 394 1.63 1.72 20.61
CA TYR A 394 2.87 2.01 21.33
C TYR A 394 3.71 0.74 21.51
N PHE A 395 5.01 0.87 21.27
CA PHE A 395 5.99 -0.21 21.32
C PHE A 395 6.75 -0.24 22.66
N ILE A 396 7.18 -1.42 23.10
CA ILE A 396 7.92 -1.59 24.36
C ILE A 396 9.40 -1.95 24.18
N ASN A 397 9.85 -2.18 22.94
CA ASN A 397 11.26 -2.37 22.62
C ASN A 397 11.55 -1.95 21.16
N TRP A 398 12.84 -1.93 20.79
CA TRP A 398 13.28 -1.48 19.47
C TRP A 398 12.90 -2.45 18.33
N LEU A 399 12.82 -3.76 18.60
CA LEU A 399 12.44 -4.76 17.58
C LEU A 399 10.95 -4.65 17.22
N GLU A 400 10.09 -4.41 18.21
CA GLU A 400 8.68 -4.08 17.97
C GLU A 400 8.51 -2.80 17.15
N CYS A 401 9.41 -1.83 17.26
CA CYS A 401 9.36 -0.64 16.42
C CYS A 401 9.58 -0.99 14.94
N LYS A 402 10.49 -1.92 14.64
CA LYS A 402 10.76 -2.41 13.28
C LYS A 402 9.58 -3.25 12.77
N LEU A 403 9.23 -4.31 13.51
CA LEU A 403 8.15 -5.24 13.14
C LEU A 403 6.80 -4.53 13.02
N GLY A 404 6.47 -3.67 13.98
CA GLY A 404 5.17 -3.01 14.04
C GLY A 404 4.93 -2.05 12.88
N GLU A 405 5.94 -1.31 12.43
CA GLU A 405 5.80 -0.43 11.27
C GLU A 405 5.49 -1.23 9.99
N GLU A 406 6.15 -2.38 9.77
CA GLU A 406 5.87 -3.27 8.64
C GLU A 406 4.51 -3.98 8.81
N LEU A 407 4.21 -4.53 9.98
CA LEU A 407 2.93 -5.21 10.27
C LEU A 407 1.74 -4.27 10.00
N PHE A 408 1.78 -3.03 10.51
CA PHE A 408 0.74 -2.04 10.24
C PHE A 408 0.70 -1.59 8.77
N SER A 409 1.85 -1.47 8.10
CA SER A 409 1.89 -1.13 6.67
C SER A 409 1.28 -2.21 5.78
N ARG A 410 1.43 -3.50 6.15
CA ARG A 410 0.81 -4.65 5.46
C ARG A 410 -0.69 -4.69 5.67
N ILE A 411 -1.15 -4.79 6.92
CA ILE A 411 -2.59 -4.94 7.21
C ILE A 411 -3.39 -3.68 6.85
N GLY A 412 -2.73 -2.52 6.88
CA GLY A 412 -3.23 -1.24 6.38
C GLY A 412 -3.25 -1.10 4.85
N GLY A 413 -2.58 -1.99 4.12
CA GLY A 413 -2.47 -1.95 2.67
C GLY A 413 -1.75 -0.71 2.15
N SER A 414 -0.74 -0.20 2.85
CA SER A 414 -0.24 1.17 2.68
C SER A 414 0.97 1.35 1.77
N TYR A 415 1.42 0.29 1.08
CA TYR A 415 2.51 0.38 0.10
C TYR A 415 2.07 0.98 -1.24
N TYR A 416 2.93 1.79 -1.88
CA TYR A 416 2.60 2.52 -3.11
C TYR A 416 2.08 1.68 -4.29
N TYR A 417 2.29 0.37 -4.25
CA TYR A 417 1.88 -0.62 -5.25
C TYR A 417 0.55 -1.35 -4.95
N THR A 418 -0.15 -1.01 -3.86
CA THR A 418 -1.43 -1.63 -3.45
C THR A 418 -2.68 -0.85 -3.89
N GLY A 419 -2.49 0.36 -4.42
CA GLY A 419 -3.56 1.25 -4.92
C GLY A 419 -4.10 2.25 -3.89
N THR A 420 -4.02 1.97 -2.59
CA THR A 420 -4.35 2.96 -1.53
C THR A 420 -3.14 3.39 -0.70
N GLY A 421 -1.96 2.89 -1.01
CA GLY A 421 -0.75 3.15 -0.24
C GLY A 421 0.13 4.32 -0.70
N LEU A 422 0.87 4.89 0.25
CA LEU A 422 1.86 5.97 0.06
C LEU A 422 3.23 5.65 0.68
N ASN A 423 3.42 4.48 1.31
CA ASN A 423 4.73 3.98 1.75
C ASN A 423 5.54 3.56 0.52
N VAL A 424 6.65 4.27 0.27
CA VAL A 424 7.59 3.99 -0.84
C VAL A 424 8.73 3.07 -0.40
N ALA A 425 9.32 3.37 0.75
CA ALA A 425 10.40 2.58 1.34
C ALA A 425 9.83 1.39 2.12
N PRO A 426 10.57 0.27 2.23
CA PRO A 426 10.22 -0.82 3.14
C PRO A 426 10.16 -0.31 4.58
N ALA A 427 9.07 -0.62 5.27
CA ALA A 427 8.82 -0.22 6.65
C ALA A 427 9.73 -0.97 7.63
N GLY A 428 9.95 -0.42 8.82
CA GLY A 428 10.76 -1.08 9.83
C GLY A 428 12.28 -1.00 9.60
N LEU A 429 12.73 -0.29 8.58
CA LEU A 429 14.15 0.01 8.32
C LEU A 429 14.60 1.39 8.80
N SER A 430 13.68 2.34 8.99
CA SER A 430 13.98 3.76 9.31
C SER A 430 13.77 4.12 10.80
N ASN A 431 14.01 3.16 11.69
CA ASN A 431 13.57 3.19 13.09
C ASN A 431 14.70 3.59 14.05
N ALA A 432 15.73 4.27 13.53
CA ALA A 432 16.90 4.70 14.28
C ALA A 432 16.57 5.60 15.48
N SER A 433 15.48 6.38 15.44
CA SER A 433 15.04 7.17 16.59
C SER A 433 14.54 6.34 17.78
N GLY A 434 14.22 5.05 17.57
CA GLY A 434 13.97 4.09 18.65
C GLY A 434 15.22 3.40 19.17
N ASN A 435 16.36 3.49 18.46
CA ASN A 435 17.61 2.96 18.98
C ASN A 435 18.16 3.94 20.03
N LEU A 436 18.14 3.51 21.30
CA LEU A 436 18.61 4.31 22.42
C LEU A 436 20.11 4.22 22.67
N GLY A 437 20.93 3.61 21.79
CA GLY A 437 22.37 3.38 21.99
C GLY A 437 23.27 4.61 22.25
N GLN A 438 22.75 5.83 22.14
CA GLN A 438 23.43 7.06 22.60
C GLN A 438 23.18 7.39 24.10
N HIS A 439 22.28 6.66 24.76
CA HIS A 439 21.97 6.81 26.18
C HIS A 439 22.80 5.81 26.99
N THR A 440 22.93 6.04 28.30
CA THR A 440 23.42 4.99 29.20
C THR A 440 22.47 3.80 29.21
N HIS A 441 22.98 2.61 29.53
CA HIS A 441 22.19 1.39 29.62
C HIS A 441 20.99 1.55 30.58
N ASN A 442 21.19 2.24 31.72
CA ASN A 442 20.15 2.50 32.71
C ASN A 442 19.05 3.42 32.14
N GLU A 443 19.42 4.55 31.52
CA GLU A 443 18.43 5.45 30.89
C GLU A 443 17.65 4.78 29.76
N ALA A 444 18.30 3.89 28.99
CA ALA A 444 17.65 3.11 27.95
C ALA A 444 16.64 2.11 28.55
N ASN A 445 17.04 1.38 29.60
CA ASN A 445 16.17 0.47 30.33
C ASN A 445 14.99 1.20 30.96
N ASP A 446 15.22 2.32 31.66
CA ASP A 446 14.15 3.11 32.30
C ASP A 446 13.11 3.59 31.29
N LYS A 447 13.56 4.04 30.11
CA LYS A 447 12.68 4.48 29.02
C LYS A 447 11.84 3.34 28.45
N TRP A 448 12.42 2.16 28.25
CA TRP A 448 11.68 0.99 27.80
C TRP A 448 10.75 0.43 28.89
N GLN A 449 11.19 0.41 30.14
CA GLN A 449 10.38 -0.01 31.28
C GLN A 449 9.13 0.87 31.45
N GLN A 450 9.23 2.19 31.24
CA GLN A 450 8.06 3.08 31.18
C GLN A 450 7.09 2.73 30.04
N CYS A 451 7.58 2.21 28.91
CA CYS A 451 6.73 1.72 27.83
C CYS A 451 6.03 0.41 28.22
N VAL A 452 6.76 -0.53 28.83
CA VAL A 452 6.22 -1.79 29.38
C VAL A 452 5.12 -1.49 30.39
N GLU A 453 5.41 -0.66 31.40
CA GLU A 453 4.43 -0.27 32.40
C GLU A 453 3.18 0.37 31.81
N PHE A 454 3.32 1.23 30.81
CA PHE A 454 2.17 1.81 30.11
C PHE A 454 1.31 0.71 29.48
N ARG A 455 1.90 -0.22 28.72
CA ARG A 455 1.15 -1.33 28.08
C ARG A 455 0.36 -2.16 29.09
N TYR A 456 0.94 -2.48 30.25
CA TYR A 456 0.26 -3.28 31.28
C TYR A 456 -0.76 -2.47 32.11
N LYS A 457 -0.51 -1.18 32.38
CA LYS A 457 -1.41 -0.31 33.17
C LYS A 457 -2.61 0.22 32.38
N TYR A 458 -2.50 0.30 31.05
CA TYR A 458 -3.52 0.89 30.18
C TYR A 458 -4.86 0.11 30.17
N GLY A 459 -4.84 -1.18 30.53
CA GLY A 459 -6.06 -1.98 30.76
C GLY A 459 -6.41 -2.93 29.60
N ASP A 460 -6.31 -2.49 28.35
CA ASP A 460 -6.75 -3.28 27.18
C ASP A 460 -5.90 -4.53 26.89
N TYR A 461 -4.58 -4.44 27.09
CA TYR A 461 -3.62 -5.44 26.61
C TYR A 461 -3.86 -6.85 27.16
N VAL A 462 -4.03 -6.98 28.47
CA VAL A 462 -4.15 -8.29 29.14
C VAL A 462 -5.49 -8.98 28.83
N PRO A 463 -6.66 -8.30 28.88
CA PRO A 463 -7.93 -8.85 28.38
C PRO A 463 -7.88 -9.28 26.91
N GLN A 464 -7.34 -8.43 26.02
CA GLN A 464 -7.27 -8.76 24.59
C GLN A 464 -6.38 -9.99 24.32
N LEU A 465 -5.20 -10.04 24.94
CA LEU A 465 -4.29 -11.19 24.81
C LEU A 465 -4.93 -12.48 25.34
N ARG A 466 -5.65 -12.42 26.47
CA ARG A 466 -6.39 -13.57 27.01
C ARG A 466 -7.51 -14.02 26.08
N LYS A 467 -8.22 -13.08 25.43
CA LYS A 467 -9.28 -13.39 24.47
C LYS A 467 -8.72 -14.11 23.25
N GLU A 468 -7.65 -13.59 22.64
CA GLU A 468 -6.97 -14.22 21.51
C GLU A 468 -6.58 -15.67 21.84
N LEU A 469 -5.86 -15.87 22.95
CA LEU A 469 -5.32 -17.18 23.33
C LEU A 469 -6.40 -18.21 23.69
N LYS A 470 -7.56 -17.78 24.22
CA LYS A 470 -8.64 -18.68 24.66
C LYS A 470 -9.71 -18.93 23.60
N GLU A 471 -10.00 -17.94 22.76
CA GLU A 471 -11.15 -17.96 21.85
C GLU A 471 -10.72 -18.02 20.37
N GLN A 472 -9.80 -17.17 19.93
CA GLN A 472 -9.52 -16.99 18.51
C GLN A 472 -8.41 -17.94 17.99
N LEU A 473 -7.32 -18.10 18.74
CA LEU A 473 -6.21 -18.98 18.37
C LEU A 473 -6.63 -20.46 18.20
N PRO A 474 -7.48 -21.08 19.05
CA PRO A 474 -7.95 -22.43 18.82
C PRO A 474 -8.76 -22.59 17.53
N VAL A 475 -9.57 -21.59 17.16
CA VAL A 475 -10.32 -21.59 15.88
C VAL A 475 -9.37 -21.52 14.69
N TYR A 476 -8.30 -20.72 14.78
CA TYR A 476 -7.28 -20.66 13.73
C TYR A 476 -6.43 -21.93 13.63
N GLN A 477 -6.13 -22.58 14.76
CA GLN A 477 -5.46 -23.89 14.79
C GLN A 477 -6.33 -24.96 14.11
N GLN A 478 -7.62 -25.03 14.46
CA GLN A 478 -8.59 -25.91 13.79
C GLN A 478 -8.68 -25.64 12.28
N LEU A 479 -8.65 -24.37 11.83
CA LEU A 479 -8.59 -24.06 10.39
C LEU A 479 -7.32 -24.61 9.73
N LYS A 480 -6.16 -24.48 10.39
CA LYS A 480 -4.88 -25.01 9.90
C LYS A 480 -4.85 -26.54 9.82
N GLU A 481 -5.54 -27.22 10.73
CA GLU A 481 -5.66 -28.68 10.78
C GLU A 481 -6.73 -29.22 9.82
N ALA A 482 -7.85 -28.52 9.66
CA ALA A 482 -9.00 -28.92 8.84
C ALA A 482 -8.91 -28.50 7.38
N GLY A 483 -8.09 -27.50 7.06
CA GLY A 483 -7.76 -27.19 5.66
C GLY A 483 -7.16 -28.43 4.99
N PRO A 484 -7.57 -28.80 3.76
CA PRO A 484 -6.86 -29.83 3.00
C PRO A 484 -5.40 -29.42 2.99
N SER A 485 -4.47 -30.34 3.31
CA SER A 485 -3.09 -29.91 3.47
C SER A 485 -2.66 -29.27 2.15
N ARG A 486 -1.85 -28.19 2.19
CA ARG A 486 -1.44 -27.50 0.95
C ARG A 486 -0.80 -28.45 -0.07
N ARG A 487 -0.32 -29.61 0.39
CA ARG A 487 0.14 -30.75 -0.40
C ARG A 487 -1.00 -31.43 -1.17
N ASP A 488 -2.15 -31.70 -0.54
CA ASP A 488 -3.31 -32.35 -1.16
C ASP A 488 -3.96 -31.47 -2.23
N GLN A 489 -4.21 -30.19 -1.93
CA GLN A 489 -4.68 -29.21 -2.94
C GLN A 489 -3.68 -29.08 -4.10
N LYS A 490 -2.38 -29.02 -3.81
CA LYS A 490 -1.33 -28.96 -4.85
C LYS A 490 -1.22 -30.26 -5.64
N GLN A 491 -1.54 -31.41 -5.05
CA GLN A 491 -1.61 -32.70 -5.75
C GLN A 491 -2.86 -32.78 -6.63
N GLN A 492 -4.02 -32.32 -6.13
CA GLN A 492 -5.26 -32.23 -6.89
C GLN A 492 -5.11 -31.31 -8.11
N LEU A 493 -4.61 -30.08 -7.92
CA LEU A 493 -4.33 -29.15 -9.02
C LEU A 493 -3.28 -29.70 -10.01
N LYS A 494 -2.26 -30.43 -9.53
CA LYS A 494 -1.30 -31.10 -10.42
C LYS A 494 -1.94 -32.23 -11.23
N ALA A 495 -2.85 -33.00 -10.62
CA ALA A 495 -3.59 -34.05 -11.31
C ALA A 495 -4.57 -33.48 -12.33
N GLU A 496 -5.22 -32.36 -12.01
CA GLU A 496 -6.12 -31.62 -12.90
C GLU A 496 -5.35 -31.01 -14.09
N ILE A 497 -4.24 -30.29 -13.84
CA ILE A 497 -3.36 -29.76 -14.91
C ILE A 497 -2.85 -30.89 -15.81
N LYS A 498 -2.46 -32.04 -15.23
CA LYS A 498 -2.05 -33.21 -16.00
C LYS A 498 -3.20 -33.76 -16.87
N SER A 499 -4.38 -33.94 -16.30
CA SER A 499 -5.58 -34.41 -17.00
C SER A 499 -6.00 -33.47 -18.15
N LEU A 500 -5.94 -32.16 -17.92
CA LEU A 500 -6.19 -31.14 -18.95
C LEU A 500 -5.11 -31.16 -20.05
N SER A 501 -3.84 -31.35 -19.69
CA SER A 501 -2.75 -31.50 -20.66
C SER A 501 -2.89 -32.75 -21.52
N GLU A 502 -3.30 -33.89 -20.93
CA GLU A 502 -3.57 -35.14 -21.64
C GLU A 502 -4.80 -35.00 -22.56
N SER A 503 -5.84 -34.31 -22.09
CA SER A 503 -7.05 -34.01 -22.87
C SER A 503 -6.77 -33.07 -24.05
N ASN A 504 -5.96 -32.03 -23.84
CA ASN A 504 -5.55 -31.10 -24.90
C ASN A 504 -4.67 -31.79 -25.96
N LEU A 505 -3.78 -32.70 -25.56
CA LEU A 505 -2.99 -33.50 -26.50
C LEU A 505 -3.89 -34.40 -27.36
N LYS A 506 -4.85 -35.10 -26.73
CA LYS A 506 -5.83 -35.92 -27.46
C LYS A 506 -6.69 -35.08 -28.42
N LEU A 507 -7.12 -33.88 -28.02
CA LEU A 507 -7.85 -32.97 -28.90
C LEU A 507 -6.99 -32.48 -30.06
N LYS A 508 -5.69 -32.24 -29.84
CA LYS A 508 -4.73 -31.88 -30.89
C LYS A 508 -4.60 -33.02 -31.91
N ASP A 509 -4.50 -34.27 -31.45
CA ASP A 509 -4.43 -35.46 -32.31
C ASP A 509 -5.75 -35.67 -33.10
N GLU A 510 -6.91 -35.51 -32.45
CA GLU A 510 -8.23 -35.60 -33.12
C GLU A 510 -8.42 -34.52 -34.19
N VAL A 511 -8.02 -33.27 -33.90
CA VAL A 511 -8.03 -32.16 -34.86
C VAL A 511 -7.03 -32.39 -36.00
N ALA A 512 -5.87 -32.99 -35.73
CA ALA A 512 -4.90 -33.35 -36.77
C ALA A 512 -5.42 -34.46 -37.69
N ALA A 513 -6.08 -35.48 -37.13
CA ALA A 513 -6.69 -36.56 -37.90
C ALA A 513 -7.83 -36.04 -38.80
N ALA A 514 -8.78 -35.29 -38.25
CA ALA A 514 -9.89 -34.71 -39.01
C ALA A 514 -9.40 -33.73 -40.10
N TYR A 515 -8.33 -32.97 -39.82
CA TYR A 515 -7.70 -32.13 -40.83
C TYR A 515 -7.05 -32.97 -41.96
N GLY A 516 -6.36 -34.06 -41.62
CA GLY A 516 -5.78 -35.00 -42.59
C GLY A 516 -6.83 -35.68 -43.49
N GLU A 517 -7.96 -36.07 -42.92
CA GLU A 517 -9.12 -36.60 -43.68
C GLU A 517 -9.65 -35.55 -44.65
N MET A 518 -9.88 -34.31 -44.19
CA MET A 518 -10.29 -33.19 -45.04
C MET A 518 -9.28 -32.91 -46.18
N GLN A 519 -7.97 -33.00 -45.92
CA GLN A 519 -6.94 -32.86 -46.96
C GLN A 519 -7.02 -34.00 -48.00
N ALA A 520 -7.32 -35.23 -47.57
CA ALA A 520 -7.43 -36.39 -48.45
C ALA A 520 -8.70 -36.32 -49.32
N GLU A 521 -9.85 -36.00 -48.74
CA GLU A 521 -11.11 -35.77 -49.47
C GLU A 521 -10.95 -34.66 -50.50
N HIS A 522 -10.33 -33.55 -50.11
CA HIS A 522 -10.13 -32.42 -51.01
C HIS A 522 -9.19 -32.78 -52.19
N ARG A 523 -8.11 -33.53 -51.93
CA ARG A 523 -7.23 -34.02 -52.99
C ARG A 523 -7.97 -34.96 -53.95
N ALA A 524 -8.76 -35.89 -53.43
CA ALA A 524 -9.57 -36.78 -54.26
C ALA A 524 -10.59 -36.00 -55.11
N ALA A 525 -11.16 -34.92 -54.59
CA ALA A 525 -12.04 -34.03 -55.34
C ALA A 525 -11.31 -33.27 -56.46
N ILE A 526 -10.07 -32.82 -56.24
CA ILE A 526 -9.22 -32.22 -57.28
C ILE A 526 -8.87 -33.26 -58.36
N GLU A 527 -8.46 -34.48 -57.97
CA GLU A 527 -8.06 -35.56 -58.88
C GLU A 527 -9.22 -36.10 -59.71
N ALA A 528 -10.47 -35.96 -59.24
CA ALA A 528 -11.68 -36.35 -59.96
C ALA A 528 -12.11 -35.35 -61.06
N ILE A 529 -11.51 -34.16 -61.14
CA ILE A 529 -11.83 -33.15 -62.17
C ILE A 529 -11.03 -33.46 -63.45
N PRO A 530 -11.69 -33.69 -64.61
CA PRO A 530 -11.01 -33.94 -65.89
C PRO A 530 -10.10 -32.77 -66.30
N GLU A 531 -9.01 -33.07 -67.02
CA GLU A 531 -8.03 -32.03 -67.42
C GLU A 531 -8.63 -30.94 -68.31
N GLU A 532 -9.67 -31.26 -69.09
CA GLU A 532 -10.43 -30.27 -69.88
C GLU A 532 -11.11 -29.19 -69.02
N GLN A 533 -11.26 -29.44 -67.71
CA GLN A 533 -11.83 -28.50 -66.72
C GLN A 533 -10.74 -27.82 -65.86
N SER A 534 -9.56 -27.55 -66.42
CA SER A 534 -8.41 -26.94 -65.73
C SER A 534 -8.67 -25.62 -64.99
N GLU A 535 -9.72 -24.86 -65.34
CA GLU A 535 -10.14 -23.67 -64.57
C GLU A 535 -10.85 -24.03 -63.27
N LEU A 536 -11.74 -25.03 -63.29
CA LEU A 536 -12.44 -25.51 -62.10
C LEU A 536 -11.44 -26.13 -61.11
N ARG A 537 -10.48 -26.91 -61.63
CA ARG A 537 -9.38 -27.49 -60.84
C ARG A 537 -8.57 -26.42 -60.11
N ARG A 538 -8.10 -25.39 -60.81
CA ARG A 538 -7.36 -24.26 -60.21
C ARG A 538 -8.19 -23.47 -59.21
N GLY A 539 -9.49 -23.30 -59.47
CA GLY A 539 -10.42 -22.67 -58.52
C GLY A 539 -10.54 -23.44 -57.21
N LEU A 540 -10.64 -24.77 -57.29
CA LEU A 540 -10.74 -25.65 -56.13
C LEU A 540 -9.43 -25.71 -55.33
N GLU A 541 -8.27 -25.80 -56.01
CA GLU A 541 -6.93 -25.73 -55.41
C GLU A 541 -6.72 -24.39 -54.64
N SER A 542 -7.12 -23.26 -55.24
CA SER A 542 -7.03 -21.92 -54.62
C SER A 542 -7.94 -21.78 -53.38
N HIS A 543 -9.16 -22.32 -53.45
CA HIS A 543 -10.08 -22.32 -52.31
C HIS A 543 -9.51 -23.11 -51.13
N PHE A 544 -8.91 -24.27 -51.37
CA PHE A 544 -8.30 -25.08 -50.33
C PHE A 544 -7.07 -24.44 -49.69
N LEU A 545 -6.21 -23.78 -50.46
CA LEU A 545 -5.09 -23.02 -49.90
C LEU A 545 -5.57 -21.92 -48.94
N THR A 546 -6.73 -21.31 -49.23
CA THR A 546 -7.39 -20.34 -48.35
C THR A 546 -7.89 -21.00 -47.06
N VAL A 547 -8.62 -22.13 -47.16
CA VAL A 547 -9.11 -22.91 -46.00
C VAL A 547 -7.97 -23.43 -45.12
N GLU A 548 -6.89 -23.93 -45.73
CA GLU A 548 -5.67 -24.36 -45.04
C GLU A 548 -5.00 -23.21 -44.28
N THR A 549 -4.92 -22.03 -44.88
CA THR A 549 -4.34 -20.84 -44.26
C THR A 549 -5.19 -20.38 -43.06
N GLU A 550 -6.52 -20.33 -43.19
CA GLU A 550 -7.42 -20.01 -42.08
C GLU A 550 -7.36 -21.04 -40.95
N PHE A 551 -7.31 -22.33 -41.29
CA PHE A 551 -7.20 -23.41 -40.31
C PHE A 551 -5.89 -23.30 -39.52
N LYS A 552 -4.75 -23.12 -40.20
CA LYS A 552 -3.44 -22.96 -39.54
C LYS A 552 -3.39 -21.73 -38.64
N GLY A 553 -4.01 -20.61 -39.05
CA GLY A 553 -4.17 -19.43 -38.20
C GLY A 553 -4.94 -19.73 -36.91
N LYS A 554 -6.16 -20.27 -37.02
CA LYS A 554 -7.00 -20.64 -35.87
C LYS A 554 -6.33 -21.69 -34.97
N ALA A 555 -5.62 -22.66 -35.56
CA ALA A 555 -4.88 -23.67 -34.83
C ALA A 555 -3.71 -23.05 -34.03
N LYS A 556 -2.99 -22.09 -34.61
CA LYS A 556 -1.95 -21.34 -33.90
C LYS A 556 -2.52 -20.55 -32.72
N ASP A 557 -3.67 -19.90 -32.90
CA ASP A 557 -4.33 -19.12 -31.85
C ASP A 557 -4.81 -20.01 -30.68
N ILE A 558 -5.29 -21.22 -30.96
CA ILE A 558 -5.82 -22.15 -29.94
C ILE A 558 -4.70 -22.92 -29.22
N PHE A 559 -3.69 -23.39 -29.97
CA PHE A 559 -2.68 -24.32 -29.45
C PHE A 559 -1.29 -23.69 -29.20
N GLY A 560 -1.09 -22.42 -29.59
CA GLY A 560 0.13 -21.66 -29.31
C GLY A 560 1.37 -22.01 -30.15
N GLU A 561 1.23 -22.91 -31.12
CA GLU A 561 2.33 -23.43 -31.95
C GLU A 561 2.02 -23.31 -33.45
N ASP A 562 3.04 -23.14 -34.28
CA ASP A 562 2.90 -23.16 -35.73
C ASP A 562 2.54 -24.58 -36.22
N TRP A 563 1.26 -24.78 -36.57
CA TRP A 563 0.71 -26.06 -36.99
C TRP A 563 1.21 -26.47 -38.39
N SER A 564 2.41 -27.04 -38.40
CA SER A 564 2.96 -27.75 -39.56
C SER A 564 2.56 -29.22 -39.46
N VAL A 565 1.64 -29.65 -40.34
CA VAL A 565 1.39 -31.08 -40.55
C VAL A 565 2.71 -31.69 -41.04
N PRO A 566 3.21 -32.79 -40.44
CA PRO A 566 4.38 -33.49 -40.96
C PRO A 566 4.14 -33.84 -42.43
N SER A 567 4.97 -33.29 -43.32
CA SER A 567 4.87 -33.57 -44.75
C SER A 567 5.03 -35.08 -44.96
N ASN A 568 3.96 -35.73 -45.45
CA ASN A 568 3.88 -37.18 -45.51
C ASN A 568 5.07 -37.74 -46.31
N PRO A 569 6.02 -38.47 -45.67
CA PRO A 569 7.35 -38.73 -46.24
C PRO A 569 7.36 -39.68 -47.45
N GLY A 570 6.20 -40.19 -47.87
CA GLY A 570 6.06 -41.09 -49.02
C GLY A 570 5.95 -40.44 -50.41
N ASN A 571 5.82 -39.11 -50.53
CA ASN A 571 5.41 -38.46 -51.79
C ASN A 571 6.42 -37.46 -52.41
N SER A 572 7.72 -37.70 -52.27
CA SER A 572 8.79 -36.93 -52.94
C SER A 572 9.16 -37.47 -54.33
N CYS A 573 8.18 -37.60 -55.24
CA CYS A 573 8.46 -37.79 -56.67
C CYS A 573 8.69 -36.44 -57.37
N ALA A 574 9.86 -35.84 -57.14
CA ALA A 574 10.37 -34.72 -57.93
C ALA A 574 11.87 -34.94 -58.17
N GLY A 575 12.22 -35.33 -59.40
CA GLY A 575 13.61 -35.55 -59.80
C GLY A 575 14.30 -34.27 -60.27
N TYR A 576 15.63 -34.27 -60.18
CA TYR A 576 16.57 -33.48 -60.99
C TYR A 576 16.32 -31.97 -61.14
N LEU A 577 17.03 -31.21 -60.29
CA LEU A 577 17.84 -30.01 -60.53
C LEU A 577 18.06 -29.41 -59.12
N GLY A 578 19.24 -29.07 -58.62
CA GLY A 578 20.50 -28.77 -59.25
C GLY A 578 21.14 -27.68 -58.38
N ASP A 579 22.32 -27.95 -57.84
CA ASP A 579 23.21 -27.03 -57.09
C ASP A 579 22.84 -26.52 -55.67
N GLN A 580 23.79 -26.82 -54.77
CA GLN A 580 24.36 -25.96 -53.72
C GLN A 580 23.47 -25.40 -52.59
N CYS A 581 23.56 -26.06 -51.44
CA CYS A 581 23.33 -25.44 -50.13
C CYS A 581 24.49 -25.82 -49.18
N PRO A 582 25.14 -24.87 -48.47
CA PRO A 582 26.33 -25.17 -47.69
C PRO A 582 26.02 -25.88 -46.37
N THR A 583 26.89 -26.81 -45.97
CA THR A 583 26.82 -27.54 -44.70
C THR A 583 26.90 -26.61 -43.50
N VAL A 584 25.81 -26.55 -42.72
CA VAL A 584 25.82 -25.98 -41.35
C VAL A 584 26.55 -26.96 -40.44
N GLY A 585 27.64 -26.49 -39.80
CA GLY A 585 28.45 -27.31 -38.91
C GLY A 585 27.72 -27.69 -37.62
N GLN A 586 27.89 -28.94 -37.19
CA GLN A 586 27.43 -29.41 -35.88
C GLN A 586 28.26 -28.73 -34.77
N ALA A 587 27.60 -27.94 -33.92
CA ALA A 587 28.19 -27.46 -32.67
C ALA A 587 28.06 -28.56 -31.60
N SER A 588 29.17 -29.24 -31.30
CA SER A 588 29.24 -30.15 -30.14
C SER A 588 29.39 -29.35 -28.85
N ILE A 589 28.45 -29.52 -27.93
CA ILE A 589 28.54 -28.99 -26.56
C ILE A 589 29.66 -29.73 -25.82
N ASP A 590 30.60 -29.02 -25.20
CA ASP A 590 31.63 -29.63 -24.35
C ASP A 590 31.11 -29.94 -22.94
N ALA A 591 31.84 -30.79 -22.22
CA ALA A 591 31.41 -31.30 -20.92
C ALA A 591 31.44 -30.27 -19.76
N ASN A 592 31.76 -28.99 -20.03
CA ASN A 592 31.92 -27.94 -19.01
C ASN A 592 30.84 -26.84 -19.06
N GLY A 593 29.84 -26.96 -19.94
CA GLY A 593 28.54 -26.29 -19.75
C GLY A 593 28.56 -24.77 -19.77
N LYS A 594 29.39 -24.15 -20.63
CA LYS A 594 29.34 -22.70 -20.92
C LYS A 594 29.22 -22.46 -22.43
N LEU A 595 28.20 -21.70 -22.80
CA LEU A 595 28.09 -21.04 -24.11
C LEU A 595 28.67 -19.61 -24.01
N PRO A 596 29.12 -19.01 -25.12
CA PRO A 596 29.67 -17.65 -25.15
C PRO A 596 28.63 -16.56 -24.81
#